data_AF-A0A5E5PVE3-F1
#
_entry.id   AF-A0A5E5PVE3-F1
#
_cell.length_a   1.000
_cell.length_b   1.000
_cell.length_c   1.000
_cell.angle_alpha   90.00
_cell.angle_beta   90.00
_cell.angle_gamma   90.00
#
_symmetry.space_group_name_H-M   'P 1'
#
loop_
_entity.id
_entity.type
_entity.pdbx_description
1 polymer ?
#
loop_
_entity_poly.entity_id
_entity_poly.type
_entity_poly.pdbx_seq_one_letter_code
_entity_poly.pdbx_strand_id
1 'polypeptide(L)'
;MKYVDEFRDPGQAKKILKAIAKLCSEIKLAEDRPIQIMEVCGGHTHSIFRYGLNQLLPEKLDFVHGPGCPVCVLPRSVIDNCIRIAENENVIFTTFGDAMRVPGSSKSLLDVKAEGCDIRMVYSPLDALTLAKKNPEKRVVFFGLGFETTMPSTALSVMQAEKEGVDNFYLFCNHITIIPTIKAVLDSPGMRIDGFLGPGHVSLIIGTKPYDFIAHEYHKPLVAAGFEPLDILQSVWMILKQLKNGEAKIENQYARLVKDTGNASALNPIA
;
A
#
# COMPACT_ATOMS: atom_id res chain seq x y z
N MET A 1 21.36 -8.13 -4.71
CA MET A 1 20.46 -8.82 -3.77
C MET A 1 20.70 -10.32 -3.91
N LYS A 2 20.95 -11.05 -2.82
CA LYS A 2 20.86 -12.52 -2.84
C LYS A 2 19.44 -12.91 -3.28
N TYR A 3 19.30 -13.95 -4.11
CA TYR A 3 18.04 -14.57 -4.57
C TYR A 3 17.24 -13.92 -5.72
N VAL A 4 17.66 -12.77 -6.29
CA VAL A 4 16.91 -12.14 -7.41
C VAL A 4 16.80 -13.05 -8.63
N ASP A 5 17.88 -13.77 -8.96
CA ASP A 5 17.89 -14.66 -10.12
C ASP A 5 16.98 -15.89 -9.91
N GLU A 6 16.92 -16.40 -8.68
CA GLU A 6 16.06 -17.53 -8.32
C GLU A 6 14.57 -17.16 -8.40
N PHE A 7 14.18 -15.98 -7.91
CA PHE A 7 12.80 -15.49 -7.97
C PHE A 7 12.38 -14.93 -9.35
N ARG A 8 13.28 -15.01 -10.34
CA ARG A 8 13.04 -14.62 -11.74
C ARG A 8 13.30 -15.76 -12.71
N ASP A 9 13.51 -16.99 -12.22
CA ASP A 9 13.82 -18.14 -13.07
C ASP A 9 12.69 -18.44 -14.07
N PRO A 10 12.94 -18.35 -15.39
CA PRO A 10 11.91 -18.59 -16.40
C PRO A 10 11.41 -20.04 -16.43
N GLY A 11 12.25 -21.00 -16.01
CA GLY A 11 11.88 -22.42 -15.95
C GLY A 11 10.84 -22.69 -14.87
N GLN A 12 11.02 -22.11 -13.69
CA GLN A 12 10.07 -22.16 -12.58
C GLN A 12 8.79 -21.40 -12.92
N ALA A 13 8.90 -20.22 -13.54
CA ALA A 13 7.73 -19.44 -13.97
C ALA A 13 6.83 -20.27 -14.90
N LYS A 14 7.41 -20.92 -15.92
CA LYS A 14 6.67 -21.81 -16.83
C LYS A 14 5.98 -22.96 -16.10
N LYS A 15 6.60 -23.55 -15.08
CA LYS A 15 5.99 -24.64 -14.29
C LYS A 15 4.79 -24.13 -13.49
N ILE A 16 4.93 -22.98 -12.82
CA ILE A 16 3.83 -22.39 -12.04
C ILE A 16 2.69 -21.95 -12.94
N LEU A 17 2.97 -21.32 -14.09
CA LEU A 17 1.93 -20.93 -15.06
C LEU A 17 1.13 -22.13 -15.56
N LYS A 18 1.77 -23.27 -15.84
CA LYS A 18 1.05 -24.51 -16.19
C LYS A 18 0.17 -25.01 -15.05
N ALA A 19 0.62 -24.91 -13.81
CA ALA A 19 -0.18 -25.29 -12.64
C ALA A 19 -1.37 -24.34 -12.42
N ILE A 20 -1.18 -23.04 -12.62
CA ILE A 20 -2.24 -22.02 -12.59
C ILE A 20 -3.29 -22.33 -13.67
N ALA A 21 -2.86 -22.56 -14.91
CA ALA A 21 -3.77 -22.88 -16.03
C ALA A 21 -4.63 -24.11 -15.73
N LYS A 22 -4.04 -25.15 -15.14
CA LYS A 22 -4.77 -26.34 -14.70
C LYS A 22 -5.79 -26.03 -13.60
N LEU A 23 -5.42 -25.25 -12.58
CA LEU A 23 -6.37 -24.88 -11.53
C LEU A 23 -7.52 -24.04 -12.07
N CYS A 24 -7.25 -23.06 -12.93
CA CYS A 24 -8.28 -22.24 -13.54
C CYS A 24 -9.28 -23.06 -14.36
N SER A 25 -8.85 -24.10 -15.09
CA SER A 25 -9.78 -24.95 -15.84
C SER A 25 -10.67 -25.82 -14.95
N GLU A 26 -10.20 -26.16 -13.75
CA GLU A 26 -10.91 -27.01 -12.79
C GLU A 26 -11.87 -26.22 -11.87
N ILE A 27 -11.59 -24.94 -11.61
CA ILE A 27 -12.44 -24.07 -10.79
C ILE A 27 -13.72 -23.71 -11.56
N LYS A 28 -14.88 -23.90 -10.92
CA LYS A 28 -16.19 -23.47 -11.44
C LYS A 28 -16.78 -22.42 -10.50
N LEU A 29 -17.00 -21.22 -11.03
CA LEU A 29 -17.72 -20.16 -10.33
C LEU A 29 -19.23 -20.30 -10.59
N ALA A 30 -20.04 -19.65 -9.76
CA ALA A 30 -21.50 -19.64 -9.92
C ALA A 30 -21.95 -18.89 -11.18
N GLU A 31 -21.22 -17.84 -11.56
CA GLU A 31 -21.40 -17.09 -12.79
C GLU A 31 -20.27 -17.44 -13.78
N ASP A 32 -20.58 -17.47 -15.08
CA ASP A 32 -19.58 -17.62 -16.14
C ASP A 32 -18.80 -16.30 -16.30
N ARG A 33 -17.77 -16.13 -15.48
CA ARG A 33 -16.87 -14.98 -15.48
C ARG A 33 -15.43 -15.39 -15.14
N PRO A 34 -14.42 -14.55 -15.46
CA PRO A 34 -13.07 -14.75 -14.97
C PRO A 34 -12.99 -14.73 -13.44
N ILE A 35 -12.04 -15.48 -12.89
CA ILE A 35 -11.65 -15.43 -11.48
C ILE A 35 -10.96 -14.10 -11.25
N GLN A 36 -11.46 -13.31 -10.30
CA GLN A 36 -10.92 -12.00 -9.98
C GLN A 36 -10.04 -12.06 -8.74
N ILE A 37 -8.74 -11.81 -8.93
CA ILE A 37 -7.78 -11.67 -7.84
C ILE A 37 -7.41 -10.19 -7.73
N MET A 38 -7.71 -9.58 -6.59
CA MET A 38 -7.38 -8.19 -6.35
C MET A 38 -6.02 -8.05 -5.68
N GLU A 39 -5.15 -7.21 -6.23
CA GLU A 39 -3.99 -6.71 -5.49
C GLU A 39 -4.32 -5.35 -4.86
N VAL A 40 -3.74 -5.08 -3.69
CA VAL A 40 -3.96 -3.84 -2.93
C VAL A 40 -2.63 -3.15 -2.61
N CYS A 41 -1.71 -3.15 -3.57
CA CYS A 41 -0.40 -2.53 -3.45
C CYS A 41 0.12 -2.03 -4.79
N GLY A 42 0.38 -0.73 -4.91
CA GLY A 42 0.97 -0.16 -6.14
C GLY A 42 2.28 -0.82 -6.58
N GLY A 43 3.05 -1.40 -5.65
CA GLY A 43 4.24 -2.21 -5.97
C GLY A 43 3.91 -3.51 -6.69
N HIS A 44 2.82 -4.19 -6.31
CA HIS A 44 2.32 -5.37 -7.03
C HIS A 44 1.76 -4.98 -8.39
N THR A 45 0.97 -3.90 -8.48
CA THR A 45 0.54 -3.33 -9.77
C THR A 45 1.75 -3.13 -10.69
N HIS A 46 2.78 -2.42 -10.20
CA HIS A 46 3.98 -2.15 -10.99
C HIS A 46 4.68 -3.45 -11.44
N SER A 47 4.85 -4.43 -10.57
CA SER A 47 5.46 -5.71 -10.93
C SER A 47 4.64 -6.49 -11.96
N ILE A 48 3.31 -6.55 -11.80
CA ILE A 48 2.41 -7.22 -12.76
C ILE A 48 2.58 -6.63 -14.16
N PHE A 49 2.59 -5.31 -14.28
CA PHE A 49 2.79 -4.63 -15.57
C PHE A 49 4.21 -4.77 -16.10
N ARG A 50 5.22 -4.53 -15.26
CA ARG A 50 6.64 -4.57 -15.64
C ARG A 50 7.04 -5.92 -16.21
N TYR A 51 6.52 -7.00 -15.67
CA TYR A 51 6.81 -8.37 -16.11
C TYR A 51 5.73 -8.95 -17.03
N GLY A 52 4.71 -8.17 -17.39
CA GLY A 52 3.64 -8.61 -18.29
C GLY A 52 2.86 -9.82 -17.76
N LEU A 53 2.73 -9.98 -16.44
CA LEU A 53 2.12 -11.19 -15.85
C LEU A 53 0.67 -11.39 -16.30
N ASN A 54 -0.06 -10.30 -16.52
CA ASN A 54 -1.41 -10.30 -17.11
C ASN A 54 -1.47 -11.06 -18.45
N GLN A 55 -0.42 -10.95 -19.29
CA GLN A 55 -0.38 -11.59 -20.61
C GLN A 55 0.02 -13.07 -20.55
N LEU A 56 0.59 -13.50 -19.42
CA LEU A 56 1.05 -14.87 -19.21
C LEU A 56 -0.01 -15.76 -18.55
N LEU A 57 -0.99 -15.14 -17.88
CA LEU A 57 -2.06 -15.83 -17.17
C LEU A 57 -3.18 -16.25 -18.13
N PRO A 58 -3.94 -17.32 -17.80
CA PRO A 58 -5.08 -17.74 -18.60
C PRO A 58 -6.18 -16.65 -18.64
N GLU A 59 -6.91 -16.52 -19.74
CA GLU A 59 -8.04 -15.57 -19.89
C GLU A 59 -9.13 -15.71 -18.81
N LYS A 60 -9.22 -16.89 -18.19
CA LYS A 60 -10.14 -17.18 -17.08
C LYS A 60 -9.70 -16.55 -15.74
N LEU A 61 -8.61 -15.82 -15.70
CA LEU A 61 -8.11 -15.13 -14.51
C LEU A 61 -7.82 -13.67 -14.83
N ASP A 62 -8.36 -12.78 -14.02
CA ASP A 62 -8.21 -11.34 -14.15
C ASP A 62 -7.60 -10.74 -12.88
N PHE A 63 -6.63 -9.85 -13.05
CA PHE A 63 -6.10 -9.05 -11.95
C PHE A 63 -6.92 -7.78 -11.80
N VAL A 64 -7.50 -7.59 -10.62
CA VAL A 64 -8.18 -6.35 -10.27
C VAL A 64 -7.22 -5.47 -9.47
N HIS A 65 -7.07 -4.22 -9.91
CA HIS A 65 -6.21 -3.24 -9.25
C HIS A 65 -6.99 -2.50 -8.17
N GLY A 66 -6.71 -2.84 -6.92
CA GLY A 66 -7.37 -2.26 -5.76
C GLY A 66 -6.80 -0.90 -5.35
N PRO A 67 -7.33 -0.31 -4.27
CA PRO A 67 -6.88 0.97 -3.69
C PRO A 67 -5.50 0.87 -2.99
N GLY A 68 -4.47 0.44 -3.72
CA GLY A 68 -3.11 0.20 -3.21
C GLY A 68 -2.16 1.40 -3.27
N CYS A 69 -2.67 2.59 -3.60
CA CYS A 69 -1.92 3.85 -3.71
C CYS A 69 -2.51 4.87 -2.73
N PRO A 70 -1.82 5.21 -1.63
CA PRO A 70 -2.39 6.06 -0.58
C PRO A 70 -2.69 7.48 -1.11
N VAL A 71 -1.83 7.99 -2.00
CA VAL A 71 -2.02 9.30 -2.64
C VAL A 71 -3.25 9.33 -3.55
N CYS A 72 -3.51 8.23 -4.26
CA CYS A 72 -4.58 8.14 -5.25
C CYS A 72 -5.97 8.06 -4.62
N VAL A 73 -6.05 7.63 -3.36
CA VAL A 73 -7.31 7.49 -2.61
C VAL A 73 -7.54 8.63 -1.63
N LEU A 74 -6.69 9.67 -1.63
CA LEU A 74 -6.87 10.86 -0.82
C LEU A 74 -8.14 11.62 -1.27
N PRO A 75 -9.04 11.98 -0.33
CA PRO A 75 -10.13 12.89 -0.63
C PRO A 75 -9.59 14.25 -1.08
N ARG A 76 -10.21 14.87 -2.09
CA ARG A 76 -9.82 16.21 -2.59
C ARG A 76 -9.81 17.26 -1.48
N SER A 77 -10.73 17.15 -0.52
CA SER A 77 -10.81 18.03 0.66
C SER A 77 -9.54 18.00 1.52
N VAL A 78 -8.80 16.89 1.55
CA VAL A 78 -7.51 16.81 2.26
C VAL A 78 -6.47 17.70 1.58
N ILE A 79 -6.40 17.68 0.24
CA ILE A 79 -5.51 18.56 -0.52
C ILE A 79 -5.91 20.03 -0.33
N ASP A 80 -7.21 20.34 -0.32
CA ASP A 80 -7.68 21.70 -0.04
C ASP A 80 -7.24 22.18 1.34
N ASN A 81 -7.23 21.30 2.34
CA ASN A 81 -6.70 21.63 3.67
C ASN A 81 -5.18 21.83 3.65
N CYS A 82 -4.43 21.00 2.92
CA CYS A 82 -2.98 21.20 2.73
C CYS A 82 -2.69 22.57 2.11
N ILE A 83 -3.48 22.98 1.11
CA ILE A 83 -3.35 24.29 0.45
C ILE A 83 -3.59 25.43 1.46
N ARG A 84 -4.69 25.39 2.23
CA ARG A 84 -4.99 26.41 3.25
C ARG A 84 -3.90 26.53 4.32
N ILE A 85 -3.26 25.41 4.69
CA ILE A 85 -2.13 25.42 5.61
C ILE A 85 -0.92 26.08 4.95
N ALA A 86 -0.60 25.72 3.70
CA ALA A 86 0.56 26.22 2.97
C ALA A 86 0.47 27.72 2.61
N GLU A 87 -0.75 28.26 2.46
CA GLU A 87 -0.99 29.68 2.18
C GLU A 87 -0.72 30.61 3.38
N ASN A 88 -0.46 30.07 4.58
CA ASN A 88 -0.05 30.88 5.71
C ASN A 88 1.41 31.36 5.55
N GLU A 89 1.65 32.67 5.59
CA GLU A 89 2.98 33.28 5.40
C GLU A 89 4.06 32.79 6.40
N ASN A 90 3.64 32.31 7.58
CA ASN A 90 4.51 31.80 8.63
C ASN A 90 4.71 30.28 8.60
N VAL A 91 4.27 29.61 7.54
CA VAL A 91 4.36 28.16 7.39
C VAL A 91 5.40 27.78 6.34
N ILE A 92 6.19 26.76 6.65
CA ILE A 92 6.91 25.96 5.65
C ILE A 92 6.15 24.63 5.55
N PHE A 93 5.45 24.41 4.44
CA PHE A 93 4.70 23.19 4.24
C PHE A 93 5.58 22.14 3.58
N THR A 94 5.60 20.92 4.11
CA THR A 94 6.46 19.84 3.64
C THR A 94 5.65 18.61 3.29
N THR A 95 6.00 17.98 2.16
CA THR A 95 5.29 16.81 1.64
C THR A 95 6.22 15.97 0.78
N PHE A 96 5.85 14.70 0.55
CA PHE A 96 6.47 13.89 -0.49
C PHE A 96 6.13 14.42 -1.90
N GLY A 97 6.99 14.11 -2.86
CA GLY A 97 6.87 14.63 -4.23
C GLY A 97 5.67 14.10 -5.02
N ASP A 98 5.17 12.91 -4.68
CA ASP A 98 4.00 12.29 -5.31
C ASP A 98 2.70 13.07 -5.01
N ALA A 99 2.57 13.62 -3.81
CA ALA A 99 1.41 14.43 -3.41
C ALA A 99 1.37 15.82 -4.05
N MET A 100 2.50 16.33 -4.59
CA MET A 100 2.58 17.69 -5.14
C MET A 100 1.61 17.95 -6.30
N ARG A 101 1.34 16.91 -7.12
CA ARG A 101 0.52 17.02 -8.33
C ARG A 101 -0.92 16.56 -8.13
N VAL A 102 -1.29 16.14 -6.93
CA VAL A 102 -2.66 15.68 -6.65
C VAL A 102 -3.60 16.89 -6.75
N PRO A 103 -4.67 16.79 -7.54
CA PRO A 103 -5.61 17.89 -7.67
C PRO A 103 -6.46 18.02 -6.39
N GLY A 104 -6.51 19.22 -5.82
CA GLY A 104 -7.58 19.64 -4.91
C GLY A 104 -8.86 19.98 -5.68
N SER A 105 -9.73 20.77 -5.06
CA SER A 105 -10.96 21.26 -5.69
C SER A 105 -10.67 22.26 -6.81
N SER A 106 -9.64 23.10 -6.65
CA SER A 106 -9.30 24.17 -7.61
C SER A 106 -7.84 24.17 -8.08
N LYS A 107 -6.90 23.77 -7.22
CA LYS A 107 -5.45 23.82 -7.46
C LYS A 107 -4.75 22.60 -6.88
N SER A 108 -3.52 22.35 -7.30
CA SER A 108 -2.60 21.41 -6.65
C SER A 108 -1.59 22.14 -5.76
N LEU A 109 -0.87 21.40 -4.91
CA LEU A 109 0.23 21.97 -4.11
C LEU A 109 1.37 22.53 -4.99
N LEU A 110 1.55 21.99 -6.19
CA LEU A 110 2.52 22.51 -7.14
C LEU A 110 2.11 23.89 -7.68
N ASP A 111 0.82 24.11 -7.92
CA ASP A 111 0.31 25.42 -8.38
C ASP A 111 0.47 26.46 -7.28
N VAL A 112 0.10 26.12 -6.04
CA VAL A 112 0.21 27.01 -4.87
C VAL A 112 1.68 27.36 -4.55
N LYS A 113 2.60 26.42 -4.78
CA LYS A 113 4.03 26.70 -4.73
C LYS A 113 4.47 27.71 -5.79
N ALA A 114 3.96 27.59 -7.02
CA ALA A 114 4.27 28.52 -8.10
C ALA A 114 3.73 29.95 -7.83
N GLU A 115 2.71 30.06 -6.99
CA GLU A 115 2.15 31.34 -6.51
C GLU A 115 2.95 31.97 -5.36
N GLY A 116 4.02 31.32 -4.88
CA GLY A 116 4.97 31.87 -3.92
C GLY A 116 4.89 31.30 -2.50
N CYS A 117 4.01 30.34 -2.24
CA CYS A 117 3.95 29.67 -0.93
C CYS A 117 5.20 28.79 -0.68
N ASP A 118 5.72 28.77 0.55
CA ASP A 118 6.91 27.98 0.91
C ASP A 118 6.55 26.50 1.10
N ILE A 119 6.46 25.79 -0.03
CA ILE A 119 6.23 24.34 -0.07
C ILE A 119 7.53 23.63 -0.44
N ARG A 120 8.01 22.74 0.43
CA ARG A 120 9.27 21.99 0.23
C ARG A 120 9.01 20.49 0.12
N MET A 121 9.54 19.89 -0.95
CA MET A 121 9.51 18.44 -1.10
C MET A 121 10.56 17.82 -0.19
N VAL A 122 10.18 16.77 0.53
CA VAL A 122 11.05 16.00 1.42
C VAL A 122 11.03 14.53 1.06
N TYR A 123 12.07 13.80 1.44
CA TYR A 123 12.16 12.35 1.25
C TYR A 123 11.83 11.57 2.52
N SER A 124 11.86 12.25 3.68
CA SER A 124 11.48 11.68 4.95
C SER A 124 10.84 12.72 5.89
N PRO A 125 10.06 12.29 6.89
CA PRO A 125 9.56 13.19 7.94
C PRO A 125 10.70 13.81 8.79
N LEU A 126 11.88 13.16 8.85
CA LEU A 126 13.07 13.70 9.51
C LEU A 126 13.67 14.91 8.77
N ASP A 127 13.52 14.98 7.44
CA ASP A 127 13.93 16.16 6.68
C ASP A 127 13.07 17.38 7.07
N ALA A 128 11.77 17.16 7.28
CA ALA A 128 10.85 18.19 7.75
C ALA A 128 11.18 18.63 9.20
N LEU A 129 11.52 17.69 10.09
CA LEU A 129 12.03 18.03 11.43
C LEU A 129 13.34 18.84 11.35
N THR A 130 14.23 18.47 10.43
CA THR A 130 15.49 19.21 10.20
C THR A 130 15.22 20.63 9.71
N LEU A 131 14.20 20.82 8.87
CA LEU A 131 13.73 22.14 8.47
C LEU A 131 13.18 22.93 9.67
N ALA A 132 12.41 22.30 10.56
CA ALA A 132 11.89 22.95 11.77
C ALA A 132 13.01 23.54 12.64
N LYS A 133 14.05 22.75 12.92
CA LYS A 133 15.23 23.19 13.68
C LYS A 133 15.99 24.34 13.02
N LYS A 134 16.02 24.39 11.69
CA LYS A 134 16.74 25.42 10.92
C LYS A 134 15.96 26.74 10.78
N ASN A 135 14.66 26.73 11.04
CA ASN A 135 13.77 27.88 10.86
C ASN A 135 12.88 28.03 12.11
N PRO A 136 13.45 28.29 13.30
CA PRO A 136 12.70 28.34 14.57
C PRO A 136 11.56 29.37 14.58
N GLU A 137 11.64 30.39 13.73
CA GLU A 137 10.63 31.44 13.54
C GLU A 137 9.44 31.02 12.66
N LYS A 138 9.53 29.89 11.95
CA LYS A 138 8.49 29.37 11.06
C LYS A 138 7.85 28.12 11.66
N ARG A 139 6.57 27.92 11.37
CA ARG A 139 5.87 26.65 11.65
C ARG A 139 6.13 25.69 10.51
N VAL A 140 6.81 24.59 10.77
CA VAL A 140 7.07 23.57 9.75
C VAL A 140 6.02 22.48 9.87
N VAL A 141 5.17 22.36 8.86
CA VAL A 141 4.09 21.38 8.83
C VAL A 141 4.46 20.26 7.89
N PHE A 142 4.49 19.02 8.38
CA PHE A 142 4.66 17.83 7.56
C PHE A 142 3.30 17.19 7.24
N PHE A 143 3.03 17.00 5.94
CA PHE A 143 1.88 16.24 5.48
C PHE A 143 2.15 14.75 5.60
N GLY A 144 1.74 14.17 6.72
CA GLY A 144 1.90 12.74 6.97
C GLY A 144 0.87 11.95 6.16
N LEU A 145 1.32 11.33 5.07
CA LEU A 145 0.49 10.51 4.20
C LEU A 145 1.16 9.16 3.93
N GLY A 146 0.35 8.19 3.55
CA GLY A 146 0.79 6.84 3.23
C GLY A 146 0.14 5.78 4.12
N PHE A 147 0.38 4.53 3.76
CA PHE A 147 -0.08 3.37 4.53
C PHE A 147 0.80 3.11 5.76
N GLU A 148 0.61 1.97 6.41
CA GLU A 148 1.34 1.55 7.59
C GLU A 148 2.86 1.49 7.39
N THR A 149 3.34 1.42 6.14
CA THR A 149 4.77 1.45 5.81
C THR A 149 5.43 2.81 6.08
N THR A 150 4.68 3.91 6.06
CA THR A 150 5.21 5.27 6.28
C THR A 150 4.87 5.85 7.65
N MET A 151 3.95 5.22 8.39
CA MET A 151 3.58 5.63 9.74
C MET A 151 4.75 5.57 10.75
N PRO A 152 5.61 4.52 10.79
CA PRO A 152 6.65 4.41 11.81
C PRO A 152 7.67 5.56 11.74
N SER A 153 8.14 5.92 10.55
CA SER A 153 9.11 7.01 10.39
C SER A 153 8.51 8.37 10.75
N THR A 154 7.21 8.55 10.49
CA THR A 154 6.47 9.75 10.89
C THR A 154 6.36 9.83 12.40
N ALA A 155 5.90 8.76 13.05
CA ALA A 155 5.78 8.69 14.51
C ALA A 155 7.13 8.93 15.21
N LEU A 156 8.19 8.25 14.76
CA LEU A 156 9.54 8.45 15.29
C LEU A 156 10.04 9.89 15.14
N SER A 157 9.64 10.59 14.08
CA SER A 157 10.02 12.00 13.89
C SER A 157 9.29 12.93 14.85
N VAL A 158 8.03 12.64 15.17
CA VAL A 158 7.27 13.36 16.20
C VAL A 158 7.89 13.12 17.59
N MET A 159 8.19 11.87 17.93
CA MET A 159 8.85 11.53 19.20
C MET A 159 10.23 12.19 19.32
N GLN A 160 10.99 12.25 18.22
CA GLN A 160 12.28 12.92 18.19
C GLN A 160 12.14 14.43 18.41
N ALA A 161 11.14 15.07 17.78
CA ALA A 161 10.84 16.49 17.98
C ALA A 161 10.53 16.81 19.45
N GLU A 162 9.70 15.99 20.10
CA GLU A 162 9.39 16.11 21.52
C GLU A 162 10.63 15.95 22.40
N LYS A 163 11.41 14.89 22.15
CA LYS A 163 12.66 14.61 22.90
C LYS A 163 13.68 15.75 22.82
N GLU A 164 13.73 16.44 21.68
CA GLU A 164 14.67 17.54 21.44
C GLU A 164 14.08 18.93 21.76
N GLY A 165 12.82 19.00 22.19
CA GLY A 165 12.15 20.26 22.52
C GLY A 165 11.88 21.16 21.30
N VAL A 166 11.64 20.58 20.12
CA VAL A 166 11.32 21.32 18.90
C VAL A 166 9.81 21.61 18.88
N ASP A 167 9.43 22.85 19.16
CA ASP A 167 8.04 23.31 19.35
C ASP A 167 7.37 23.83 18.07
N ASN A 168 8.14 23.99 16.99
CA ASN A 168 7.67 24.51 15.72
C ASN A 168 7.47 23.42 14.63
N PHE A 169 7.56 22.14 14.99
CA PHE A 169 7.30 21.01 14.10
C PHE A 169 5.88 20.47 14.29
N TYR A 170 5.09 20.46 13.22
CA TYR A 170 3.69 20.05 13.23
C TYR A 170 3.45 18.92 12.24
N LEU A 171 2.57 17.98 12.61
CA LEU A 171 2.14 16.89 11.75
C LEU A 171 0.69 17.12 11.32
N PHE A 172 0.44 17.24 10.01
CA PHE A 172 -0.90 17.11 9.44
C PHE A 172 -1.13 15.64 9.07
N CYS A 173 -1.59 14.84 10.04
CA CYS A 173 -1.70 13.38 9.91
C CYS A 173 -2.92 12.97 9.06
N ASN A 174 -2.66 12.40 7.90
CA ASN A 174 -3.63 11.79 6.99
C ASN A 174 -3.11 10.42 6.50
N HIS A 175 -2.43 9.69 7.38
CA HIS A 175 -2.08 8.32 7.11
C HIS A 175 -3.36 7.47 6.98
N ILE A 176 -3.32 6.50 6.08
CA ILE A 176 -4.44 5.61 5.78
C ILE A 176 -4.05 4.21 6.27
N THR A 177 -4.98 3.45 6.81
CA THR A 177 -4.74 2.03 7.13
C THR A 177 -5.35 1.14 6.06
N ILE A 178 -4.67 0.03 5.76
CA ILE A 178 -5.10 -0.90 4.71
C ILE A 178 -6.35 -1.66 5.11
N ILE A 179 -6.53 -1.95 6.40
CA ILE A 179 -7.62 -2.81 6.88
C ILE A 179 -9.00 -2.18 6.60
N PRO A 180 -9.28 -0.91 6.98
CA PRO A 180 -10.51 -0.25 6.60
C PRO A 180 -10.68 -0.10 5.09
N THR A 181 -9.57 0.08 4.37
CA THR A 181 -9.58 0.22 2.90
C THR A 181 -10.05 -1.08 2.22
N ILE A 182 -9.52 -2.23 2.64
CA ILE A 182 -9.96 -3.54 2.13
C ILE A 182 -11.41 -3.81 2.56
N LYS A 183 -11.77 -3.48 3.82
CA LYS A 183 -13.13 -3.67 4.31
C LYS A 183 -14.15 -2.87 3.49
N ALA A 184 -13.84 -1.63 3.14
CA ALA A 184 -14.70 -0.82 2.26
C ALA A 184 -14.91 -1.43 0.88
N VAL A 185 -13.90 -2.09 0.30
CA VAL A 185 -14.04 -2.84 -0.96
C VAL A 185 -14.94 -4.06 -0.77
N LEU A 186 -14.73 -4.81 0.31
CA LEU A 186 -15.49 -6.01 0.63
C LEU A 186 -16.97 -5.72 0.91
N ASP A 187 -17.27 -4.59 1.56
CA ASP A 187 -18.63 -4.13 1.86
C ASP A 187 -19.34 -3.49 0.66
N SER A 188 -18.63 -3.27 -0.45
CA SER A 188 -19.19 -2.63 -1.64
C SER A 188 -20.27 -3.49 -2.31
N PRO A 189 -21.46 -2.92 -2.60
CA PRO A 189 -22.50 -3.65 -3.32
C PRO A 189 -22.00 -4.18 -4.67
N GLY A 190 -22.22 -5.47 -4.93
CA GLY A 190 -21.78 -6.09 -6.17
C GLY A 190 -20.28 -6.41 -6.25
N MET A 191 -19.56 -6.44 -5.11
CA MET A 191 -18.20 -6.93 -5.04
C MET A 191 -18.10 -8.37 -5.58
N ARG A 192 -17.20 -8.57 -6.56
CA ARG A 192 -17.02 -9.84 -7.29
C ARG A 192 -15.66 -10.51 -7.05
N ILE A 193 -14.83 -9.96 -6.16
CA ILE A 193 -13.47 -10.44 -5.91
C ILE A 193 -13.50 -11.84 -5.30
N ASP A 194 -12.66 -12.73 -5.84
CA ASP A 194 -12.55 -14.12 -5.40
C ASP A 194 -11.40 -14.31 -4.41
N GLY A 195 -10.34 -13.51 -4.49
CA GLY A 195 -9.23 -13.56 -3.55
C GLY A 195 -8.31 -12.34 -3.64
N PHE A 196 -7.37 -12.23 -2.71
CA PHE A 196 -6.51 -11.06 -2.58
C PHE A 196 -5.02 -11.40 -2.58
N LEU A 197 -4.24 -10.64 -3.36
CA LEU A 197 -2.80 -10.50 -3.15
C LEU A 197 -2.59 -9.42 -2.07
N GLY A 198 -2.22 -9.89 -0.88
CA GLY A 198 -1.98 -9.04 0.28
C GLY A 198 -0.71 -8.21 0.13
N PRO A 199 -0.71 -6.95 0.61
CA PRO A 199 0.38 -5.99 0.36
C PRO A 199 1.62 -6.39 1.17
N GLY A 200 2.70 -6.77 0.47
CA GLY A 200 3.89 -7.34 1.10
C GLY A 200 4.51 -6.42 2.16
N HIS A 201 4.83 -5.17 1.78
CA HIS A 201 5.47 -4.22 2.69
C HIS A 201 4.57 -3.78 3.85
N VAL A 202 3.27 -3.62 3.64
CA VAL A 202 2.34 -3.30 4.75
C VAL A 202 2.27 -4.48 5.72
N SER A 203 2.26 -5.71 5.19
CA SER A 203 2.29 -6.93 6.01
C SER A 203 3.61 -7.09 6.78
N LEU A 204 4.72 -6.47 6.36
CA LEU A 204 5.93 -6.40 7.19
C LEU A 204 5.71 -5.62 8.48
N ILE A 205 4.83 -4.61 8.44
CA ILE A 205 4.54 -3.75 9.60
C ILE A 205 3.49 -4.42 10.48
N ILE A 206 2.32 -4.72 9.92
CA ILE A 206 1.15 -5.17 10.71
C ILE A 206 1.05 -6.69 10.86
N GLY A 207 1.83 -7.44 10.08
CA GLY A 207 1.74 -8.89 10.01
C GLY A 207 0.58 -9.38 9.14
N THR A 208 0.22 -10.65 9.30
CA THR A 208 -0.87 -11.30 8.55
C THR A 208 -2.16 -11.39 9.36
N LYS A 209 -2.08 -11.48 10.69
CA LYS A 209 -3.24 -11.60 11.58
C LYS A 209 -4.32 -10.54 11.37
N PRO A 210 -3.99 -9.25 11.13
CA PRO A 210 -5.02 -8.25 10.89
C PRO A 210 -5.91 -8.54 9.69
N TYR A 211 -5.50 -9.41 8.76
CA TYR A 211 -6.31 -9.81 7.61
C TYR A 211 -7.26 -10.99 7.90
N ASP A 212 -7.19 -11.62 9.07
CA ASP A 212 -7.97 -12.85 9.40
C ASP A 212 -9.48 -12.65 9.20
N PHE A 213 -9.99 -11.44 9.44
CA PHE A 213 -11.39 -11.09 9.22
C PHE A 213 -11.86 -11.34 7.77
N ILE A 214 -10.96 -11.24 6.77
CA ILE A 214 -11.30 -11.45 5.36
C ILE A 214 -11.72 -12.91 5.12
N ALA A 215 -10.98 -13.86 5.72
CA ALA A 215 -11.28 -15.27 5.62
C ALA A 215 -12.50 -15.64 6.48
N HIS A 216 -12.61 -15.09 7.69
CA HIS A 216 -13.66 -15.43 8.64
C HIS A 216 -15.02 -14.82 8.31
N GLU A 217 -15.07 -13.53 7.94
CA GLU A 217 -16.32 -12.79 7.71
C GLU A 217 -16.76 -12.84 6.24
N TYR A 218 -15.80 -12.82 5.30
CA TYR A 218 -16.10 -12.70 3.86
C TYR A 218 -15.79 -13.98 3.07
N HIS A 219 -15.17 -14.99 3.71
CA HIS A 219 -14.79 -16.25 3.08
C HIS A 219 -13.95 -16.07 1.81
N LYS A 220 -13.03 -15.10 1.83
CA LYS A 220 -12.08 -14.87 0.73
C LYS A 220 -10.65 -15.23 1.15
N PRO A 221 -9.92 -16.01 0.34
CA PRO A 221 -8.50 -16.22 0.56
C PRO A 221 -7.71 -14.91 0.35
N LEU A 222 -6.70 -14.70 1.19
CA LEU A 222 -5.68 -13.68 0.99
C LEU A 222 -4.30 -14.31 1.15
N VAL A 223 -3.37 -13.93 0.28
CA VAL A 223 -1.98 -14.35 0.39
C VAL A 223 -1.08 -13.13 0.45
N ALA A 224 -0.37 -12.93 1.57
CA ALA A 224 0.63 -11.88 1.69
C ALA A 224 1.82 -12.21 0.76
N ALA A 225 2.06 -11.34 -0.23
CA ALA A 225 2.92 -11.64 -1.37
C ALA A 225 4.16 -10.74 -1.43
N GLY A 226 5.28 -11.32 -1.87
CA GLY A 226 6.46 -10.54 -2.29
C GLY A 226 6.23 -9.83 -3.63
N PHE A 227 7.27 -9.16 -4.15
CA PHE A 227 7.15 -8.28 -5.33
C PHE A 227 7.81 -8.83 -6.59
N GLU A 228 8.55 -9.94 -6.48
CA GLU A 228 9.18 -10.58 -7.64
C GLU A 228 8.14 -11.40 -8.43
N PRO A 229 8.34 -11.65 -9.73
CA PRO A 229 7.34 -12.32 -10.55
C PRO A 229 6.98 -13.72 -10.03
N LEU A 230 7.94 -14.50 -9.53
CA LEU A 230 7.63 -15.80 -8.92
C LEU A 230 6.88 -15.67 -7.59
N ASP A 231 7.09 -14.60 -6.83
CA ASP A 231 6.31 -14.37 -5.61
C ASP A 231 4.83 -14.19 -5.92
N ILE A 232 4.54 -13.35 -6.92
CA ILE A 232 3.18 -13.06 -7.36
C ILE A 232 2.54 -14.31 -7.95
N LEU A 233 3.23 -15.02 -8.86
CA LEU A 233 2.70 -16.24 -9.48
C LEU A 233 2.46 -17.35 -8.46
N GLN A 234 3.36 -17.54 -7.49
CA GLN A 234 3.16 -18.51 -6.41
C GLN A 234 1.95 -18.12 -5.54
N SER A 235 1.80 -16.84 -5.22
CA SER A 235 0.67 -16.34 -4.42
C SER A 235 -0.67 -16.54 -5.15
N VAL A 236 -0.71 -16.29 -6.46
CA VAL A 236 -1.87 -16.62 -7.31
C VAL A 236 -2.18 -18.11 -7.29
N TRP A 237 -1.17 -18.97 -7.45
CA TRP A 237 -1.35 -20.42 -7.37
C TRP A 237 -1.90 -20.85 -6.01
N MET A 238 -1.43 -20.26 -4.90
CA MET A 238 -1.93 -20.52 -3.54
C MET A 238 -3.41 -20.13 -3.42
N ILE A 239 -3.78 -18.94 -3.88
CA ILE A 239 -5.19 -18.47 -3.90
C ILE A 239 -6.07 -19.45 -4.70
N LEU A 240 -5.66 -19.80 -5.91
CA LEU A 240 -6.44 -20.70 -6.78
C LEU A 240 -6.58 -22.10 -6.17
N LYS A 241 -5.56 -22.59 -5.46
CA LYS A 241 -5.63 -23.87 -4.75
C LYS A 241 -6.67 -23.84 -3.65
N GLN A 242 -6.74 -22.74 -2.89
CA GLN A 242 -7.77 -22.55 -1.87
C GLN A 242 -9.17 -22.48 -2.51
N LEU A 243 -9.34 -21.70 -3.59
CA LEU A 243 -10.61 -21.60 -4.31
C LEU A 243 -11.09 -22.96 -4.86
N LYS A 244 -10.19 -23.75 -5.44
CA LYS A 244 -10.50 -25.10 -5.92
C LYS A 244 -11.01 -26.00 -4.79
N ASN A 245 -10.44 -25.87 -3.60
CA ASN A 245 -10.79 -26.70 -2.44
C ASN A 245 -12.00 -26.17 -1.65
N GLY A 246 -12.56 -25.00 -2.03
CA GLY A 246 -13.61 -24.35 -1.24
C GLY A 246 -13.08 -23.84 0.12
N GLU A 247 -11.80 -23.51 0.20
CA GLU A 247 -11.15 -22.98 1.41
C GLU A 247 -10.95 -21.47 1.32
N ALA A 248 -10.93 -20.81 2.48
CA ALA A 248 -10.54 -19.41 2.63
C ALA A 248 -9.65 -19.26 3.86
N LYS A 249 -8.38 -18.95 3.65
CA LYS A 249 -7.34 -18.78 4.67
C LYS A 249 -6.45 -17.60 4.31
N ILE A 250 -5.88 -17.00 5.36
CA ILE A 250 -4.77 -16.06 5.22
C ILE A 250 -3.48 -16.87 5.18
N GLU A 251 -2.77 -16.84 4.06
CA GLU A 251 -1.46 -17.48 3.92
C GLU A 251 -0.35 -16.45 3.69
N ASN A 252 0.89 -16.85 4.00
CA ASN A 252 2.05 -15.98 3.92
C ASN A 252 3.05 -16.55 2.91
N GLN A 253 2.98 -16.09 1.66
CA GLN A 253 3.99 -16.42 0.66
C GLN A 253 5.30 -15.67 0.94
N TYR A 254 5.22 -14.48 1.53
CA TYR A 254 6.37 -13.63 1.82
C TYR A 254 7.04 -13.91 3.18
N ALA A 255 6.98 -15.16 3.65
CA ALA A 255 7.43 -15.58 5.00
C ALA A 255 8.91 -15.32 5.29
N ARG A 256 9.72 -15.08 4.25
CA ARG A 256 11.13 -14.66 4.40
C ARG A 256 11.31 -13.31 5.07
N LEU A 257 10.28 -12.46 5.06
CA LEU A 257 10.31 -11.14 5.70
C LEU A 257 9.07 -10.84 6.56
N VAL A 258 7.89 -11.36 6.19
CA VAL A 258 6.64 -11.12 6.92
C VAL A 258 6.46 -12.13 8.06
N LYS A 259 6.23 -11.62 9.28
CA LYS A 259 5.84 -12.42 10.46
C LYS A 259 4.36 -12.21 10.75
N ASP A 260 3.70 -13.21 11.33
CA ASP A 260 2.26 -13.13 11.61
C ASP A 260 1.88 -11.98 12.56
N THR A 261 2.76 -11.68 13.53
CA THR A 261 2.61 -10.61 14.51
C THR A 261 3.06 -9.24 14.02
N GLY A 262 3.58 -9.14 12.80
CA GLY A 262 4.19 -7.91 12.27
C GLY A 262 5.50 -7.54 12.98
N ASN A 263 5.80 -6.24 12.95
CA ASN A 263 7.03 -5.66 13.48
C ASN A 263 6.73 -4.76 14.68
N ALA A 264 6.97 -5.28 15.89
CA ALA A 264 6.75 -4.54 17.13
C ALA A 264 7.54 -3.22 17.20
N SER A 265 8.78 -3.18 16.70
CA SER A 265 9.59 -1.95 16.69
C SER A 265 9.01 -0.87 15.76
N ALA A 266 8.24 -1.26 14.75
CA ALA A 266 7.55 -0.34 13.85
C ALA A 266 6.16 0.06 14.38
N LEU A 267 5.47 -0.86 15.06
CA LEU A 267 4.13 -0.64 15.62
C LEU A 267 4.15 0.17 16.91
N ASN A 268 5.12 -0.06 17.80
CA ASN A 268 5.18 0.61 19.11
C ASN A 268 5.23 2.15 19.01
N PRO A 269 5.96 2.77 18.07
CA PRO A 269 5.90 4.22 17.90
C PRO A 269 4.54 4.76 17.44
N ILE A 270 3.73 3.95 16.75
CA ILE A 270 2.43 4.37 16.20
C ILE A 270 1.33 4.32 17.27
N ALA A 271 1.44 3.40 18.24
CA ALA A 271 0.45 3.13 19.29
C ALA A 271 0.38 4.25 20.34
#